data_AF-A0A966LT05-F1
#
_entry.id   AF-A0A966LT05-F1
#
_cell.length_a   1.000
_cell.length_b   1.000
_cell.length_c   1.000
_cell.angle_alpha   90.00
_cell.angle_beta   90.00
_cell.angle_gamma   90.00
#
_symmetry.space_group_name_H-M   'P 1'
#
loop_
_entity.id
_entity.type
_entity.pdbx_description
1 polymer ?
#
loop_
_entity_poly.entity_id
_entity_poly.type
_entity_poly.pdbx_seq_one_letter_code
_entity_poly.pdbx_strand_id
1 'polypeptide(L)' 'MVSGKHTASHGLDAKSYRAKYGLPTRQPLCCKALSAKRSVAWKERGIPDNLRLAIAERSEGKK' A
#
# COMPACT_ATOMS: atom_id res chain seq x y z
N MET A 1 6.25 9.91 -2.67
CA MET A 1 5.51 8.72 -3.14
C MET A 1 4.26 9.21 -3.83
N VAL A 2 4.04 8.81 -5.08
CA VAL A 2 2.74 8.99 -5.75
C VAL A 2 1.77 8.02 -5.06
N SER A 3 1.17 8.48 -3.96
CA SER A 3 0.16 7.73 -3.23
C SER A 3 -1.21 7.95 -3.86
N GLY A 4 -2.18 7.09 -3.55
CA GLY A 4 -3.57 7.32 -3.98
C GLY A 4 -4.11 8.68 -3.59
N LYS A 5 -3.67 9.25 -2.46
CA LYS A 5 -4.04 10.62 -2.05
C LYS A 5 -3.44 11.70 -2.96
N HIS A 6 -2.24 11.47 -3.46
CA HIS A 6 -1.56 12.41 -4.36
C HIS A 6 -2.16 12.35 -5.77
N THR A 7 -2.53 11.17 -6.28
CA THR A 7 -3.27 11.10 -7.55
C THR A 7 -4.65 11.73 -7.39
N ALA A 8 -5.32 11.50 -6.26
CA ALA A 8 -6.63 12.09 -5.96
C ALA A 8 -6.59 13.62 -5.87
N SER A 9 -5.52 14.23 -5.33
CA SER A 9 -5.37 15.69 -5.35
C SER A 9 -5.26 16.26 -6.77
N HIS A 10 -4.90 15.44 -7.75
CA HIS A 10 -4.89 15.79 -9.16
C HIS A 10 -6.14 15.33 -9.91
N GLY A 11 -7.18 14.88 -9.20
CA GLY A 11 -8.43 14.39 -9.80
C GLY A 11 -8.27 13.07 -10.56
N LEU A 12 -7.20 12.32 -10.28
CA LEU A 12 -6.88 11.06 -10.96
C LEU A 12 -6.96 9.88 -10.00
N ASP A 13 -7.45 8.75 -10.50
CA ASP A 13 -7.26 7.46 -9.84
C ASP A 13 -5.96 6.81 -10.30
N ALA A 14 -5.55 5.74 -9.63
CA ALA A 14 -4.29 5.06 -9.94
C ALA A 14 -4.29 4.41 -11.33
N LYS A 15 -5.47 4.10 -11.90
CA LYS A 15 -5.59 3.55 -13.26
C LYS A 15 -5.41 4.64 -14.31
N SER A 16 -6.12 5.76 -14.17
CA SER A 16 -6.02 6.92 -15.08
C SER A 16 -4.63 7.54 -15.05
N TYR A 17 -4.00 7.61 -13.87
CA TYR A 17 -2.62 8.06 -13.74
C TYR A 17 -1.68 7.18 -14.58
N ARG A 18 -1.80 5.85 -14.46
CA ARG A 18 -0.94 4.93 -15.23
C ARG A 18 -1.20 5.02 -16.73
N ALA A 19 -2.46 5.10 -17.14
CA ALA A 19 -2.83 5.25 -18.55
C ALA A 19 -2.26 6.55 -19.15
N LYS A 20 -2.37 7.67 -18.42
CA LYS A 20 -1.85 8.99 -18.83
C LYS A 20 -0.33 8.98 -19.08
N TYR A 21 0.42 8.23 -18.28
CA TYR A 21 1.88 8.20 -18.34
C TYR A 21 2.45 6.90 -18.96
N GLY A 22 1.62 6.06 -19.58
CA GLY A 22 2.06 4.83 -20.24
C GLY A 22 2.68 3.78 -19.30
N LEU A 23 2.29 3.78 -18.02
CA LEU A 23 2.86 2.88 -17.01
C LEU A 23 2.11 1.53 -16.97
N PRO A 24 2.83 0.38 -16.94
CA PRO A 24 2.23 -0.91 -16.70
C PRO A 24 1.47 -0.98 -15.37
N THR A 25 0.37 -1.74 -15.34
CA THR A 25 -0.51 -1.88 -14.17
C THR A 25 0.22 -2.44 -12.95
N ARG A 26 1.18 -3.34 -13.18
CA ARG A 26 2.00 -4.00 -12.14
C ARG A 26 3.19 -3.14 -11.68
N GLN A 27 3.49 -2.05 -12.38
CA GLN A 27 4.60 -1.18 -11.98
C GLN A 27 4.22 -0.39 -10.71
N PRO A 28 5.06 -0.41 -9.65
CA PRO A 28 4.87 0.46 -8.50
C PRO A 28 5.06 1.93 -8.90
N LEU A 29 4.21 2.81 -8.39
CA LEU A 29 4.27 4.26 -8.62
C LEU A 29 5.34 4.97 -7.75
N CYS A 30 6.23 4.21 -7.13
CA CYS A 30 7.33 4.70 -6.32
C CYS A 30 8.64 4.01 -6.70
N CYS A 31 9.76 4.64 -6.39
CA CYS A 31 11.08 4.07 -6.61
C CYS A 31 11.23 2.72 -5.89
N LYS A 32 11.78 1.72 -6.59
CA LYS A 32 12.00 0.35 -6.06
C LYS A 32 12.79 0.36 -4.75
N ALA A 33 13.85 1.17 -4.68
CA ALA A 33 14.70 1.27 -3.49
C ALA A 33 13.92 1.78 -2.26
N LEU A 34 12.98 2.71 -2.46
CA LEU A 34 12.14 3.23 -1.38
C LEU A 34 11.14 2.16 -0.90
N SER A 35 10.55 1.39 -1.82
CA SER A 35 9.65 0.29 -1.47
C SER A 35 10.36 -0.78 -0.65
N ALA A 36 11.59 -1.15 -1.03
CA ALA A 36 12.40 -2.12 -0.30
C ALA A 36 12.72 -1.64 1.12
N LYS A 37 13.21 -0.40 1.28
CA LYS A 37 13.49 0.19 2.60
C LYS A 37 12.26 0.18 3.51
N ARG A 38 11.09 0.49 2.97
CA ARG A 38 9.82 0.45 3.72
C ARG A 38 9.43 -0.95 4.14
N SER A 39 9.61 -1.95 3.28
CA SER A 39 9.31 -3.34 3.62
C SER A 39 10.19 -3.83 4.78
N VAL A 40 11.47 -3.49 4.79
CA VAL A 40 12.40 -3.81 5.88
C VAL A 40 11.93 -3.15 7.18
N ALA A 41 11.73 -1.83 7.17
CA ALA A 41 11.29 -1.09 8.36
C ALA A 41 9.95 -1.58 8.91
N TRP A 42 9.05 -2.08 8.05
CA TRP A 42 7.76 -2.63 8.49
C TRP A 42 7.91 -3.99 9.15
N LYS A 43 8.79 -4.84 8.62
CA LYS A 43 9.13 -6.14 9.24
C LYS A 43 9.80 -5.96 10.60
N GLU A 44 10.68 -4.97 10.73
CA GLU A 44 11.34 -4.65 12.01
C GLU A 44 10.34 -4.18 13.08
N ARG A 45 9.37 -3.35 12.71
CA ARG A 45 8.34 -2.85 13.63
C ARG A 45 7.30 -3.91 14.00
N GLY A 46 7.12 -4.92 13.15
CA GLY A 46 6.12 -5.97 13.34
C GLY A 46 4.67 -5.49 13.20
N ILE A 47 3.74 -6.37 13.56
CA ILE A 47 2.30 -6.10 13.53
C ILE A 47 1.94 -5.38 14.84
N PRO A 48 1.24 -4.22 14.81
CA PRO A 48 0.79 -3.55 16.02
C PRO A 48 -0.26 -4.38 16.77
N ASP A 49 -0.27 -4.31 18.11
CA ASP A 49 -1.07 -5.20 18.95
C ASP A 49 -2.57 -5.09 18.70
N ASN A 50 -3.07 -3.88 18.46
CA ASN A 50 -4.47 -3.66 18.10
C ASN A 50 -4.86 -4.41 16.81
N LEU A 51 -3.93 -4.52 15.86
CA LEU A 51 -4.17 -5.25 14.62
C LEU A 51 -4.13 -6.76 14.87
N ARG A 52 -3.29 -7.25 15.80
CA ARG A 52 -3.30 -8.67 16.21
C ARG A 52 -4.63 -9.06 16.84
N LEU A 53 -5.15 -8.22 17.75
CA LEU A 53 -6.45 -8.43 18.40
C LEU A 53 -7.59 -8.48 17.37
N ALA A 54 -7.65 -7.49 16.47
CA ALA A 54 -8.67 -7.44 15.43
C ALA A 54 -8.60 -8.64 14.45
N ILE A 55 -7.39 -9.14 14.16
CA ILE A 55 -7.21 -10.36 13.34
C ILE A 55 -7.75 -11.59 14.10
N ALA A 56 -7.44 -11.72 15.38
CA ALA A 56 -7.90 -12.83 16.22
C ALA A 56 -9.43 -12.87 16.34
N GLU A 57 -10.06 -11.72 16.59
CA GLU A 57 -11.52 -11.58 16.65
C GLU A 57 -12.19 -12.01 15.33
N ARG A 58 -11.62 -11.59 14.19
CA ARG A 58 -12.13 -11.96 12.87
C ARG A 58 -11.95 -13.45 12.56
N SER A 59 -10.90 -14.09 13.10
CA SER A 59 -10.70 -15.53 12.93
C SER A 59 -11.63 -16.38 13.79
N GLU A 60 -11.98 -15.91 15.00
CA GLU A 60 -12.90 -16.62 15.88
C GLU A 60 -14.36 -16.51 15.42
N GLY A 61 -14.79 -15.36 14.88
CA GLY A 61 -16.13 -15.19 14.29
C GLY A 61 -16.37 -15.96 12.99
N LYS A 62 -15.36 -16.71 12.49
CA LYS A 62 -15.44 -17.58 11.32
C LYS A 62 -15.60 -19.07 11.67
N LYS A 63 -15.62 -19.42 12.96
CA LYS A 63 -15.93 -20.77 13.46
C LYS A 63 -17.43 -20.95 13.66
#